data_AF-A0A0F9A6R4-F1
#
_entry.id   AF-A0A0F9A6R4-F1
#
_cell.length_a   1.000
_cell.length_b   1.000
_cell.length_c   1.000
_cell.angle_alpha   90.00
_cell.angle_beta   90.00
_cell.angle_gamma   90.00
#
_symmetry.space_group_name_H-M   'P 1'
#
loop_
_entity.id
_entity.type
_entity.pdbx_description
1 polymer ?
#
loop_
_entity_poly.entity_id
_entity_poly.type
_entity_poly.pdbx_seq_one_letter_code
_entity_poly.pdbx_strand_id
1 'polypeptide(L)'
;ALERVAGSEFSNLQDLQDIFHSAGWVSGGGITDDTDGTITVAAGTGLIRDVDGATETIFFTDWAAEAGANVNLADNAISYIFVEWTGGTPAVFARNALGTDYNTKILLAVIQRTGTTLHINVTEKQVVGDHANSMIRRMKETMAYARVSGAIISATGTRNFALTAGAFWQGLTEFSTAEFDSNPGGDGDTFSYWYRKLNDSGWNEVATQSAIHQTNYDDNSGTLQPLGNNKYGVHWVYLETDDHVEVVYGQGSYTLSQAEDAQAPAGVPEQIAISGILVGKIIIKKSAAAFTQIESAFQIQFSGSLVTSHGDLVDLSADDHTQYLLADGTRALDGDLDFTGPQAITTTSGALTLTPATDVLISDGKGLVVGHTSQITILDRTTELQVLGTLANDASYGAADFSNSDTGGPHIVLAKGAGGTIGTFTAITTGWTLGQIG
;
A
#
# COMPACT_ATOMS: atom_id res chain seq x y z
N ALA A 1 -31.90 43.28 30.25
CA ALA A 1 -30.69 42.57 30.70
C ALA A 1 -30.79 41.14 30.20
N LEU A 2 -29.68 40.48 29.90
CA LEU A 2 -29.70 39.05 29.56
C LEU A 2 -30.26 38.26 30.74
N GLU A 3 -31.17 37.33 30.48
CA GLU A 3 -31.68 36.40 31.50
C GLU A 3 -30.54 35.50 32.00
N ARG A 4 -30.38 35.39 33.32
CA ARG A 4 -29.27 34.61 33.91
C ARG A 4 -29.62 34.03 35.27
N VAL A 5 -28.98 32.92 35.60
CA VAL A 5 -29.02 32.33 36.95
C VAL A 5 -28.27 33.24 37.92
N ALA A 6 -28.83 33.47 39.11
CA ALA A 6 -28.21 34.31 40.13
C ALA A 6 -26.82 33.77 40.54
N GLY A 7 -25.82 34.66 40.60
CA GLY A 7 -24.44 34.27 40.93
C GLY A 7 -23.61 33.71 39.76
N SER A 8 -24.13 33.72 38.53
CA SER A 8 -23.35 33.41 37.33
C SER A 8 -22.13 34.33 37.19
N GLU A 9 -20.99 33.73 36.85
CA GLU A 9 -19.71 34.40 36.61
C GLU A 9 -19.78 35.31 35.37
N PHE A 10 -20.30 34.77 34.27
CA PHE A 10 -20.54 35.49 33.01
C PHE A 10 -21.97 36.01 32.94
N SER A 11 -22.10 37.28 32.59
CA SER A 11 -23.22 38.07 33.08
C SER A 11 -23.59 39.28 32.20
N ASN A 12 -22.71 39.66 31.27
CA ASN A 12 -22.87 40.80 30.37
C ASN A 12 -22.53 40.44 28.90
N LEU A 13 -22.68 41.41 27.98
CA LEU A 13 -22.43 41.19 26.54
C LEU A 13 -20.95 41.00 26.20
N GLN A 14 -20.03 41.66 26.91
CA GLN A 14 -18.59 41.47 26.75
C GLN A 14 -18.23 40.02 27.07
N ASP A 15 -18.76 39.46 28.15
CA ASP A 15 -18.48 38.06 28.51
C ASP A 15 -18.92 37.08 27.39
N LEU A 16 -20.01 37.39 26.68
CA LEU A 16 -20.43 36.62 25.51
C LEU A 16 -19.40 36.70 24.37
N GLN A 17 -18.83 37.89 24.13
CA GLN A 17 -17.75 38.05 23.15
C GLN A 17 -16.48 37.30 23.57
N ASP A 18 -16.11 37.41 24.85
CA ASP A 18 -14.89 36.82 25.41
C ASP A 18 -14.90 35.28 25.32
N ILE A 19 -16.07 34.65 25.46
CA ILE A 19 -16.21 33.19 25.48
C ILE A 19 -16.34 32.60 24.07
N PHE A 20 -17.14 33.21 23.20
CA PHE A 20 -17.49 32.61 21.92
C PHE A 20 -16.56 33.00 20.77
N HIS A 21 -15.82 34.10 20.88
CA HIS A 21 -14.96 34.58 19.81
C HIS A 21 -13.48 34.41 20.11
N SER A 22 -12.69 34.22 19.05
CA SER A 22 -11.24 34.17 19.11
C SER A 22 -10.62 35.47 18.62
N ALA A 23 -9.39 35.75 19.06
CA ALA A 23 -8.60 36.81 18.46
C ALA A 23 -8.31 36.48 16.99
N GLY A 24 -8.12 37.51 16.16
CA GLY A 24 -7.81 37.34 14.76
C GLY A 24 -8.15 38.54 13.89
N TRP A 25 -7.93 38.37 12.59
CA TRP A 25 -8.14 39.34 11.54
C TRP A 25 -9.60 39.39 11.09
N VAL A 26 -10.10 40.61 10.83
CA VAL A 26 -11.44 40.86 10.27
C VAL A 26 -11.36 41.49 8.88
N SER A 27 -10.65 42.61 8.72
CA SER A 27 -10.47 43.26 7.41
C SER A 27 -9.22 44.17 7.35
N GLY A 28 -8.82 44.59 6.16
CA GLY A 28 -7.62 45.43 5.96
C GLY A 28 -6.30 44.67 6.13
N GLY A 29 -5.23 45.34 6.52
CA GLY A 29 -3.94 44.69 6.79
C GLY A 29 -3.25 44.10 5.55
N GLY A 30 -3.58 44.59 4.35
CA GLY A 30 -2.98 44.12 3.10
C GLY A 30 -1.47 44.36 3.08
N ILE A 31 -0.72 43.40 2.54
CA ILE A 31 0.74 43.45 2.44
C ILE A 31 1.13 43.69 0.99
N THR A 32 1.95 44.71 0.76
CA THR A 32 2.52 45.06 -0.54
C THR A 32 4.03 44.79 -0.52
N ASP A 33 4.54 44.19 -1.60
CA ASP A 33 5.98 44.07 -1.86
C ASP A 33 6.49 45.39 -2.44
N ASP A 34 7.47 46.01 -1.76
CA ASP A 34 8.06 47.29 -2.18
C ASP A 34 9.18 47.11 -3.21
N THR A 35 9.39 45.87 -3.69
CA THR A 35 10.33 45.46 -4.76
C THR A 35 11.81 45.62 -4.45
N ASP A 36 12.14 45.99 -3.22
CA ASP A 36 13.50 46.15 -2.70
C ASP A 36 13.83 45.15 -1.56
N GLY A 37 12.95 44.15 -1.36
CA GLY A 37 13.03 43.19 -0.27
C GLY A 37 12.42 43.68 1.05
N THR A 38 11.71 44.81 1.03
CA THR A 38 10.89 45.29 2.14
C THR A 38 9.40 45.16 1.83
N ILE A 39 8.56 45.36 2.85
CA ILE A 39 7.11 45.30 2.73
C ILE A 39 6.46 46.52 3.38
N THR A 40 5.28 46.85 2.86
CA THR A 40 4.36 47.79 3.47
C THR A 40 3.09 47.04 3.89
N VAL A 41 2.72 47.14 5.17
CA VAL A 41 1.47 46.61 5.71
C VAL A 41 0.47 47.74 5.86
N ALA A 42 -0.70 47.63 5.26
CA ALA A 42 -1.77 48.62 5.36
C ALA A 42 -2.46 48.59 6.74
N ALA A 43 -3.19 49.66 7.06
CA ALA A 43 -4.06 49.68 8.22
C ALA A 43 -5.14 48.58 8.13
N GLY A 44 -5.58 48.09 9.29
CA GLY A 44 -6.57 47.01 9.37
C GLY A 44 -7.24 46.93 10.72
N THR A 45 -8.14 45.97 10.85
CA THR A 45 -8.98 45.78 12.03
C THR A 45 -9.17 44.30 12.36
N GLY A 46 -9.34 44.00 13.64
CA GLY A 46 -9.42 42.65 14.17
C GLY A 46 -9.85 42.60 15.63
N LEU A 47 -9.68 41.43 16.22
CA LEU A 47 -9.90 41.17 17.64
C LEU A 47 -8.61 40.68 18.28
N ILE A 48 -8.28 41.15 19.49
CA ILE A 48 -7.04 40.79 20.19
C ILE A 48 -7.28 40.74 21.70
N ARG A 49 -6.52 39.90 22.41
CA ARG A 49 -6.48 39.89 23.89
C ARG A 49 -5.16 40.48 24.36
N ASP A 50 -5.16 41.11 25.52
CA ASP A 50 -3.93 41.61 26.17
C ASP A 50 -3.21 40.53 26.99
N VAL A 51 -3.94 39.47 27.36
CA VAL A 51 -3.45 38.30 28.08
C VAL A 51 -3.75 37.02 27.30
N ASP A 52 -2.84 36.06 27.35
CA ASP A 52 -3.02 34.73 26.76
C ASP A 52 -4.00 33.89 27.61
N GLY A 53 -5.28 33.92 27.23
CA GLY A 53 -6.31 33.12 27.87
C GLY A 53 -7.62 33.13 27.08
N ALA A 54 -8.27 31.97 26.99
CA ALA A 54 -9.47 31.79 26.17
C ALA A 54 -10.72 32.53 26.68
N THR A 55 -10.72 32.98 27.93
CA THR A 55 -11.83 33.70 28.58
C THR A 55 -11.48 35.13 28.98
N GLU A 56 -10.25 35.58 28.68
CA GLU A 56 -9.81 36.95 29.00
C GLU A 56 -10.55 37.99 28.15
N THR A 57 -10.50 39.27 28.48
CA THR A 57 -11.26 40.23 27.67
C THR A 57 -10.72 40.33 26.24
N ILE A 58 -11.62 40.17 25.26
CA ILE A 58 -11.32 40.37 23.84
C ILE A 58 -11.69 41.78 23.42
N PHE A 59 -10.73 42.46 22.80
CA PHE A 59 -10.88 43.85 22.36
C PHE A 59 -11.00 43.91 20.85
N PHE A 60 -11.93 44.73 20.36
CA PHE A 60 -11.84 45.24 18.99
C PHE A 60 -10.60 46.14 18.90
N THR A 61 -9.82 45.95 17.84
CA THR A 61 -8.63 46.74 17.61
C THR A 61 -8.52 47.16 16.16
N ASP A 62 -8.00 48.37 15.97
CA ASP A 62 -7.46 48.84 14.70
C ASP A 62 -5.95 48.98 14.84
N TRP A 63 -5.22 48.73 13.75
CA TRP A 63 -3.78 49.01 13.67
C TRP A 63 -3.50 49.93 12.48
N ALA A 64 -2.52 50.81 12.66
CA ALA A 64 -2.05 51.70 11.61
C ALA A 64 -1.24 50.94 10.55
N ALA A 65 -1.05 51.58 9.39
CA ALA A 65 -0.13 51.08 8.39
C ALA A 65 1.33 51.15 8.91
N GLU A 66 2.16 50.20 8.50
CA GLU A 66 3.55 50.05 8.94
C GLU A 66 4.44 49.64 7.75
N ALA A 67 5.53 50.37 7.54
CA ALA A 67 6.50 50.16 6.45
C ALA A 67 7.96 50.36 6.92
N GLY A 68 8.16 50.46 8.24
CA GLY A 68 9.42 50.81 8.88
C GLY A 68 10.06 49.62 9.60
N ALA A 69 10.83 49.94 10.65
CA ALA A 69 11.68 48.97 11.34
C ALA A 69 10.92 47.79 11.95
N ASN A 70 9.63 47.95 12.28
CA ASN A 70 8.84 46.90 12.91
C ASN A 70 8.56 45.73 11.97
N VAL A 71 8.47 45.97 10.66
CA VAL A 71 8.19 44.95 9.63
C VAL A 71 9.41 44.56 8.81
N ASN A 72 10.61 44.82 9.34
CA ASN A 72 11.85 44.47 8.66
C ASN A 72 12.02 42.94 8.57
N LEU A 73 12.26 42.44 7.35
CA LEU A 73 12.37 41.01 7.06
C LEU A 73 13.82 40.55 7.10
N ALA A 74 14.08 39.48 7.84
CA ALA A 74 15.39 38.83 7.82
C ALA A 74 15.63 38.16 6.46
N ASP A 75 16.81 38.38 5.88
CA ASP A 75 17.19 37.75 4.61
C ASP A 75 17.48 36.25 4.78
N ASN A 76 17.14 35.45 3.76
CA ASN A 76 17.22 33.99 3.76
C ASN A 76 16.51 33.33 4.96
N ALA A 77 15.42 33.94 5.42
CA ALA A 77 14.65 33.47 6.56
C ALA A 77 13.14 33.64 6.34
N ILE A 78 12.37 32.93 7.16
CA ILE A 78 10.91 33.07 7.25
C ILE A 78 10.61 34.13 8.30
N SER A 79 9.77 35.09 7.93
CA SER A 79 9.23 36.13 8.79
C SER A 79 7.71 35.96 8.88
N TYR A 80 7.18 36.00 10.10
CA TYR A 80 5.77 35.98 10.42
C TYR A 80 5.33 37.40 10.76
N ILE A 81 4.31 37.89 10.06
CA ILE A 81 3.79 39.25 10.26
C ILE A 81 2.61 39.19 11.22
N PHE A 82 2.78 39.75 12.41
CA PHE A 82 1.78 39.77 13.47
C PHE A 82 1.31 41.19 13.76
N VAL A 83 0.04 41.34 14.13
CA VAL A 83 -0.40 42.45 14.98
C VAL A 83 -0.22 42.01 16.42
N GLU A 84 0.54 42.75 17.22
CA GLU A 84 0.79 42.45 18.63
C GLU A 84 0.23 43.57 19.52
N TRP A 85 -0.26 43.21 20.71
CA TRP A 85 -0.71 44.19 21.70
C TRP A 85 0.47 45.00 22.26
N THR A 86 0.42 46.34 22.14
CA THR A 86 1.47 47.23 22.69
C THR A 86 0.93 48.24 23.71
N GLY A 87 0.12 47.77 24.66
CA GLY A 87 -0.37 48.60 25.76
C GLY A 87 -1.52 49.53 25.37
N GLY A 88 -2.47 49.03 24.58
CA GLY A 88 -3.70 49.74 24.20
C GLY A 88 -3.75 50.22 22.75
N THR A 89 -2.63 50.20 22.03
CA THR A 89 -2.59 50.47 20.59
C THR A 89 -1.80 49.37 19.89
N PRO A 90 -2.47 48.33 19.37
CA PRO A 90 -1.79 47.26 18.68
C PRO A 90 -1.03 47.73 17.44
N ALA A 91 0.13 47.12 17.20
CA ALA A 91 1.04 47.50 16.13
C ALA A 91 1.54 46.26 15.38
N VAL A 92 1.97 46.45 14.14
CA VAL A 92 2.41 45.36 13.26
C VAL A 92 3.89 45.10 13.45
N PHE A 93 4.27 43.83 13.53
CA PHE A 93 5.65 43.39 13.67
C PHE A 93 5.98 42.16 12.84
N ALA A 94 7.20 42.11 12.31
CA ALA A 94 7.82 40.89 11.81
C ALA A 94 8.52 40.13 12.95
N ARG A 95 8.36 38.81 12.96
CA ARG A 95 8.99 37.88 13.90
C ARG A 95 9.59 36.70 13.15
N ASN A 96 10.69 36.14 13.64
CA ASN A 96 11.35 34.97 13.02
C ASN A 96 10.90 33.63 13.62
N ALA A 97 9.81 33.66 14.40
CA ALA A 97 9.22 32.49 15.01
C ALA A 97 7.69 32.61 14.94
N LEU A 98 7.05 31.49 14.63
CA LEU A 98 5.60 31.38 14.70
C LEU A 98 5.18 31.47 16.18
N GLY A 99 4.22 32.35 16.48
CA GLY A 99 3.59 32.39 17.80
C GLY A 99 2.77 31.12 18.03
N THR A 100 2.85 30.56 19.24
CA THR A 100 2.00 29.44 19.68
C THR A 100 0.70 29.91 20.33
N ASP A 101 0.66 31.19 20.70
CA ASP A 101 -0.47 31.88 21.30
C ASP A 101 -1.36 32.46 20.19
N TYR A 102 -2.64 32.09 20.20
CA TYR A 102 -3.67 32.51 19.25
C TYR A 102 -4.59 33.61 19.82
N ASN A 103 -4.24 34.20 20.97
CA ASN A 103 -5.01 35.18 21.73
C ASN A 103 -4.38 36.58 21.68
N THR A 104 -3.07 36.70 21.92
CA THR A 104 -2.40 38.03 22.01
C THR A 104 -1.78 38.54 20.71
N LYS A 105 -1.85 37.73 19.65
CA LYS A 105 -1.27 38.05 18.34
C LYS A 105 -2.25 37.70 17.23
N ILE A 106 -2.28 38.53 16.19
CA ILE A 106 -3.05 38.27 14.97
C ILE A 106 -2.08 38.02 13.83
N LEU A 107 -2.05 36.79 13.29
CA LEU A 107 -1.22 36.47 12.12
C LEU A 107 -1.83 37.07 10.84
N LEU A 108 -1.05 37.85 10.09
CA LEU A 108 -1.43 38.46 8.82
C LEU A 108 -0.82 37.76 7.60
N ALA A 109 0.43 37.30 7.69
CA ALA A 109 1.08 36.57 6.62
C ALA A 109 2.35 35.84 7.10
N VAL A 110 2.80 34.90 6.26
CA VAL A 110 4.11 34.28 6.34
C VAL A 110 4.91 34.64 5.10
N ILE A 111 6.12 35.17 5.27
CA ILE A 111 6.94 35.71 4.19
C ILE A 111 8.32 35.09 4.24
N GLN A 112 8.76 34.52 3.12
CA GLN A 112 10.16 34.13 2.96
C GLN A 112 10.85 35.12 2.02
N ARG A 113 11.97 35.68 2.49
CA ARG A 113 12.78 36.63 1.73
C ARG A 113 14.07 35.98 1.24
N THR A 114 14.43 36.23 -0.02
CA THR A 114 15.73 35.92 -0.61
C THR A 114 16.24 37.11 -1.41
N GLY A 115 17.19 37.88 -0.85
CA GLY A 115 17.65 39.13 -1.42
C GLY A 115 16.53 40.18 -1.50
N THR A 116 16.09 40.50 -2.72
CA THR A 116 14.95 41.41 -2.97
C THR A 116 13.67 40.66 -3.37
N THR A 117 13.72 39.33 -3.49
CA THR A 117 12.56 38.52 -3.86
C THR A 117 11.80 38.07 -2.61
N LEU A 118 10.48 38.29 -2.61
CA LEU A 118 9.58 37.91 -1.53
C LEU A 118 8.59 36.83 -1.97
N HIS A 119 8.46 35.79 -1.16
CA HIS A 119 7.38 34.80 -1.25
C HIS A 119 6.37 35.09 -0.14
N ILE A 120 5.27 35.78 -0.46
CA ILE A 120 4.28 36.25 0.51
C ILE A 120 3.07 35.31 0.53
N ASN A 121 2.83 34.63 1.66
CA ASN A 121 1.65 33.82 1.91
C ASN A 121 0.66 34.57 2.83
N VAL A 122 -0.27 35.31 2.22
CA VAL A 122 -1.36 35.99 2.94
C VAL A 122 -2.56 35.07 3.26
N THR A 123 -2.59 33.85 2.72
CA THR A 123 -3.69 32.89 2.92
C THR A 123 -3.64 32.25 4.31
N GLU A 124 -2.46 32.22 4.95
CA GLU A 124 -2.25 31.68 6.30
C GLU A 124 -2.71 32.63 7.42
N LYS A 125 -3.34 33.75 7.07
CA LYS A 125 -3.86 34.71 8.05
C LYS A 125 -4.93 34.09 8.96
N GLN A 126 -4.98 34.54 10.21
CA GLN A 126 -5.94 34.07 11.21
C GLN A 126 -7.29 34.78 11.06
N VAL A 127 -8.13 34.32 10.13
CA VAL A 127 -9.44 34.95 9.88
C VAL A 127 -10.46 34.58 10.96
N VAL A 128 -11.04 35.59 11.61
CA VAL A 128 -12.18 35.43 12.53
C VAL A 128 -13.43 36.18 12.07
N GLY A 129 -13.27 37.18 11.20
CA GLY A 129 -14.38 37.83 10.54
C GLY A 129 -15.18 36.84 9.70
N ASP A 130 -16.50 36.79 9.91
CA ASP A 130 -17.44 35.89 9.20
C ASP A 130 -17.02 34.40 9.23
N HIS A 131 -16.38 33.97 10.32
CA HIS A 131 -15.84 32.60 10.45
C HIS A 131 -16.94 31.54 10.36
N ALA A 132 -18.13 31.78 10.92
CA ALA A 132 -19.23 30.81 10.87
C ALA A 132 -19.69 30.52 9.42
N ASN A 133 -19.84 31.56 8.59
CA ASN A 133 -20.15 31.38 7.17
C ASN A 133 -19.00 30.67 6.44
N SER A 134 -17.76 31.10 6.69
CA SER A 134 -16.57 30.51 6.08
C SER A 134 -16.40 29.03 6.42
N MET A 135 -16.70 28.65 7.67
CA MET A 135 -16.73 27.25 8.10
C MET A 135 -17.78 26.48 7.32
N ILE A 136 -19.03 26.95 7.29
CA ILE A 136 -20.12 26.29 6.54
C ILE A 136 -19.76 26.12 5.06
N ARG A 137 -19.25 27.17 4.41
CA ARG A 137 -18.83 27.11 3.00
C ARG A 137 -17.70 26.10 2.80
N ARG A 138 -16.67 26.13 3.65
CA ARG A 138 -15.57 25.16 3.60
C ARG A 138 -16.09 23.73 3.79
N MET A 139 -17.01 23.50 4.73
CA MET A 139 -17.62 22.18 4.92
C MET A 139 -18.33 21.73 3.64
N LYS A 140 -19.18 22.58 3.06
CA LYS A 140 -19.92 22.26 1.83
C LYS A 140 -19.01 21.99 0.62
N GLU A 141 -17.94 22.76 0.45
CA GLU A 141 -17.03 22.65 -0.70
C GLU A 141 -16.03 21.50 -0.59
N THR A 142 -15.61 21.14 0.62
CA THR A 142 -14.53 20.14 0.82
C THR A 142 -15.01 18.82 1.41
N MET A 143 -16.16 18.81 2.08
CA MET A 143 -16.74 17.64 2.74
C MET A 143 -18.27 17.75 2.75
N ALA A 144 -18.86 17.72 1.55
CA ALA A 144 -20.29 17.93 1.36
C ALA A 144 -21.15 17.03 2.28
N TYR A 145 -20.73 15.78 2.49
CA TYR A 145 -21.40 14.83 3.37
C TYR A 145 -20.41 14.17 4.34
N ALA A 146 -20.81 14.07 5.60
CA ALA A 146 -20.10 13.30 6.62
C ALA A 146 -21.04 12.26 7.23
N ARG A 147 -20.66 10.99 7.17
CA ARG A 147 -21.43 9.88 7.73
C ARG A 147 -21.18 9.74 9.23
N VAL A 148 -22.26 9.62 10.00
CA VAL A 148 -22.24 9.25 11.42
C VAL A 148 -22.33 7.73 11.58
N SER A 149 -23.32 7.09 10.94
CA SER A 149 -23.58 5.65 11.04
C SER A 149 -24.47 5.15 9.89
N GLY A 150 -24.67 3.84 9.80
CA GLY A 150 -25.66 3.24 8.89
C GLY A 150 -25.27 3.27 7.40
N ALA A 151 -26.24 3.29 6.48
CA ALA A 151 -26.02 3.22 5.02
C ALA A 151 -25.09 2.07 4.58
N ILE A 152 -25.15 0.93 5.28
CA ILE A 152 -24.33 -0.23 4.98
C ILE A 152 -25.03 -1.07 3.92
N ILE A 153 -24.31 -1.35 2.83
CA ILE A 153 -24.80 -2.17 1.72
C ILE A 153 -24.61 -3.66 1.99
N SER A 154 -25.62 -4.45 1.60
CA SER A 154 -25.62 -5.90 1.73
C SER A 154 -26.37 -6.58 0.57
N ALA A 155 -26.03 -7.83 0.30
CA ALA A 155 -26.73 -8.61 -0.72
C ALA A 155 -28.05 -9.17 -0.16
N THR A 156 -29.09 -9.18 -1.00
CA THR A 156 -30.38 -9.82 -0.72
C THR A 156 -30.88 -10.49 -2.01
N GLY A 157 -31.84 -11.41 -1.89
CA GLY A 157 -32.48 -12.02 -3.06
C GLY A 157 -31.55 -12.57 -4.15
N THR A 158 -31.89 -12.32 -5.42
CA THR A 158 -31.14 -12.74 -6.61
C THR A 158 -30.72 -11.52 -7.42
N ARG A 159 -29.48 -11.06 -7.19
CA ARG A 159 -28.91 -9.81 -7.71
C ARG A 159 -29.56 -8.54 -7.14
N ASN A 160 -30.22 -8.66 -6.00
CA ASN A 160 -30.81 -7.54 -5.27
C ASN A 160 -29.84 -7.11 -4.16
N PHE A 161 -30.00 -5.90 -3.66
CA PHE A 161 -29.24 -5.42 -2.49
C PHE A 161 -30.13 -4.60 -1.56
N ALA A 162 -29.66 -4.44 -0.33
CA ALA A 162 -30.29 -3.63 0.69
C ALA A 162 -29.27 -2.66 1.31
N LEU A 163 -29.75 -1.52 1.80
CA LEU A 163 -29.01 -0.51 2.56
C LEU A 163 -29.70 -0.31 3.90
N THR A 164 -28.96 -0.41 5.00
CA THR A 164 -29.49 0.00 6.31
C THR A 164 -29.78 1.50 6.35
N ALA A 165 -30.75 1.96 7.15
CA ALA A 165 -30.93 3.38 7.45
C ALA A 165 -29.61 4.08 7.84
N GLY A 166 -29.41 5.32 7.42
CA GLY A 166 -28.16 6.08 7.58
C GLY A 166 -28.35 7.36 8.38
N ALA A 167 -27.28 7.84 9.02
CA ALA A 167 -27.26 9.15 9.69
C ALA A 167 -26.06 9.96 9.18
N PHE A 168 -26.31 11.20 8.77
CA PHE A 168 -25.37 12.03 8.06
C PHE A 168 -25.45 13.50 8.48
N TRP A 169 -24.37 14.23 8.21
CA TRP A 169 -24.32 15.67 8.24
C TRP A 169 -24.08 16.22 6.84
N GLN A 170 -24.82 17.27 6.49
CA GLN A 170 -24.49 18.17 5.38
C GLN A 170 -24.16 19.55 5.97
N GLY A 171 -22.87 19.85 6.11
CA GLY A 171 -22.43 21.02 6.88
C GLY A 171 -22.88 20.92 8.35
N LEU A 172 -23.71 21.86 8.80
CA LEU A 172 -24.26 21.92 10.16
C LEU A 172 -25.71 21.39 10.26
N THR A 173 -26.20 20.71 9.22
CA THR A 173 -27.54 20.12 9.21
C THR A 173 -27.44 18.61 9.28
N GLU A 174 -27.97 18.03 10.35
CA GLU A 174 -28.18 16.58 10.47
C GLU A 174 -29.35 16.14 9.59
N PHE A 175 -29.21 14.97 8.98
CA PHE A 175 -30.30 14.26 8.33
C PHE A 175 -30.09 12.76 8.43
N SER A 176 -31.17 12.01 8.22
CA SER A 176 -31.15 10.56 8.18
C SER A 176 -31.72 10.09 6.86
N THR A 177 -31.26 8.94 6.40
CA THR A 177 -31.86 8.24 5.27
C THR A 177 -32.59 6.99 5.74
N ALA A 178 -33.67 6.64 5.06
CA ALA A 178 -34.43 5.41 5.30
C ALA A 178 -33.62 4.15 4.95
N GLU A 179 -34.11 3.00 5.41
CA GLU A 179 -33.67 1.70 4.90
C GLU A 179 -34.17 1.51 3.47
N PHE A 180 -33.37 0.80 2.67
CA PHE A 180 -33.72 0.42 1.31
C PHE A 180 -33.56 -1.10 1.18
N ASP A 181 -34.57 -1.80 0.66
CA ASP A 181 -34.45 -3.21 0.30
C ASP A 181 -35.16 -3.46 -1.04
N SER A 182 -34.37 -3.80 -2.06
CA SER A 182 -34.89 -4.08 -3.40
C SER A 182 -35.56 -5.47 -3.53
N ASN A 183 -35.51 -6.31 -2.50
CA ASN A 183 -36.24 -7.57 -2.43
C ASN A 183 -36.48 -8.06 -0.98
N PRO A 184 -37.42 -7.44 -0.24
CA PRO A 184 -37.76 -7.83 1.14
C PRO A 184 -38.68 -9.06 1.22
N GLY A 185 -38.93 -9.75 0.10
CA GLY A 185 -39.88 -10.87 0.00
C GLY A 185 -41.24 -10.52 -0.62
N GLY A 186 -41.41 -9.29 -1.12
CA GLY A 186 -42.60 -8.76 -1.81
C GLY A 186 -42.64 -7.23 -1.70
N ASP A 187 -43.13 -6.51 -2.71
CA ASP A 187 -43.19 -5.02 -2.76
C ASP A 187 -41.85 -4.33 -2.39
N GLY A 188 -40.76 -4.78 -3.00
CA GLY A 188 -39.43 -4.19 -2.77
C GLY A 188 -39.25 -2.80 -3.36
N ASP A 189 -38.33 -2.06 -2.77
CA ASP A 189 -37.95 -0.74 -3.24
C ASP A 189 -37.30 -0.81 -4.64
N THR A 190 -37.37 0.30 -5.37
CA THR A 190 -36.75 0.39 -6.69
C THR A 190 -35.67 1.47 -6.73
N PHE A 191 -34.67 1.26 -7.58
CA PHE A 191 -33.60 2.20 -7.83
C PHE A 191 -33.55 2.59 -9.31
N SER A 192 -32.87 3.70 -9.61
CA SER A 192 -32.64 4.15 -10.97
C SER A 192 -31.21 3.80 -11.43
N TYR A 193 -31.07 3.46 -12.72
CA TYR A 193 -29.81 3.06 -13.33
C TYR A 193 -29.31 4.09 -14.32
N TRP A 194 -28.02 4.41 -14.26
CA TRP A 194 -27.40 5.43 -15.11
C TRP A 194 -26.25 4.89 -15.95
N TYR A 195 -26.23 5.27 -17.22
CA TYR A 195 -25.10 5.08 -18.14
C TYR A 195 -24.95 6.31 -19.03
N ARG A 196 -23.76 6.51 -19.58
CA ARG A 196 -23.44 7.70 -20.37
C ARG A 196 -24.17 7.72 -21.71
N LYS A 197 -24.54 8.92 -22.14
CA LYS A 197 -24.88 9.21 -23.54
C LYS A 197 -23.59 9.23 -24.36
N LEU A 198 -23.73 9.14 -25.68
CA LEU A 198 -22.59 9.15 -26.60
C LEU A 198 -21.68 10.35 -26.33
N ASN A 199 -20.36 10.09 -26.23
CA ASN A 199 -19.31 11.08 -26.08
C ASN A 199 -19.51 12.03 -24.87
N ASP A 200 -19.91 11.48 -23.72
CA ASP A 200 -20.11 12.21 -22.46
C ASP A 200 -21.07 13.41 -22.55
N SER A 201 -22.02 13.38 -23.49
CA SER A 201 -23.03 14.45 -23.69
C SER A 201 -24.13 14.47 -22.61
N GLY A 202 -23.95 13.72 -21.52
CA GLY A 202 -24.88 13.56 -20.41
C GLY A 202 -25.14 12.09 -20.10
N TRP A 203 -26.26 11.83 -19.43
CA TRP A 203 -26.60 10.51 -18.90
C TRP A 203 -27.99 10.06 -19.36
N ASN A 204 -28.15 8.74 -19.49
CA ASN A 204 -29.42 8.06 -19.70
C ASN A 204 -29.85 7.39 -18.40
N GLU A 205 -31.11 7.58 -18.03
CA GLU A 205 -31.74 6.93 -16.88
C GLU A 205 -32.54 5.70 -17.32
N VAL A 206 -32.46 4.64 -16.52
CA VAL A 206 -33.34 3.47 -16.57
C VAL A 206 -33.97 3.33 -15.19
N ALA A 207 -35.17 3.88 -15.02
CA ALA A 207 -35.84 3.93 -13.74
C ALA A 207 -36.44 2.57 -13.32
N THR A 208 -36.93 2.52 -12.08
CA THR A 208 -37.75 1.43 -11.51
C THR A 208 -37.11 0.04 -11.61
N GLN A 209 -35.80 -0.04 -11.41
CA GLN A 209 -35.07 -1.31 -11.37
C GLN A 209 -35.14 -1.91 -9.96
N SER A 210 -35.19 -3.24 -9.89
CA SER A 210 -35.12 -3.98 -8.62
C SER A 210 -33.91 -4.89 -8.52
N ALA A 211 -33.21 -5.17 -9.62
CA ALA A 211 -32.06 -6.07 -9.63
C ALA A 211 -30.89 -5.49 -10.42
N ILE A 212 -29.67 -5.76 -9.95
CA ILE A 212 -28.44 -5.36 -10.63
C ILE A 212 -28.30 -6.11 -11.95
N HIS A 213 -28.01 -5.33 -12.99
CA HIS A 213 -27.75 -5.83 -14.32
C HIS A 213 -26.42 -6.59 -14.38
N GLN A 214 -26.34 -7.60 -15.22
CA GLN A 214 -25.33 -8.67 -15.17
C GLN A 214 -24.78 -9.07 -16.55
N THR A 215 -25.21 -8.45 -17.63
CA THR A 215 -24.78 -8.82 -18.99
C THR A 215 -24.04 -7.72 -19.72
N ASN A 216 -24.13 -6.47 -19.28
CA ASN A 216 -23.61 -5.30 -20.00
C ASN A 216 -22.81 -4.33 -19.10
N TYR A 217 -22.02 -3.47 -19.73
CA TYR A 217 -21.27 -2.35 -19.15
C TYR A 217 -21.42 -1.08 -20.03
N ASP A 218 -20.94 0.07 -19.54
CA ASP A 218 -21.00 1.34 -20.27
C ASP A 218 -19.63 1.73 -20.86
N ASP A 219 -19.51 1.69 -22.19
CA ASP A 219 -18.28 2.05 -22.92
C ASP A 219 -18.27 3.49 -23.47
N ASN A 220 -19.20 4.35 -23.03
CA ASN A 220 -19.40 5.72 -23.56
C ASN A 220 -19.95 5.78 -25.00
N SER A 221 -20.43 4.67 -25.57
CA SER A 221 -21.04 4.66 -26.91
C SER A 221 -22.46 5.25 -26.95
N GLY A 222 -23.04 5.58 -25.79
CA GLY A 222 -24.45 5.95 -25.68
C GLY A 222 -25.41 4.75 -25.65
N THR A 223 -24.88 3.52 -25.67
CA THR A 223 -25.62 2.27 -25.53
C THR A 223 -24.85 1.30 -24.63
N LEU A 224 -25.55 0.38 -23.96
CA LEU A 224 -24.90 -0.63 -23.12
C LEU A 224 -24.26 -1.72 -23.96
N GLN A 225 -23.00 -2.04 -23.68
CA GLN A 225 -22.25 -3.07 -24.41
C GLN A 225 -22.20 -4.40 -23.65
N PRO A 226 -22.21 -5.55 -24.33
CA PRO A 226 -22.14 -6.84 -23.67
C PRO A 226 -20.79 -7.08 -23.00
N LEU A 227 -20.82 -7.59 -21.77
CA LEU A 227 -19.64 -8.10 -21.08
C LEU A 227 -19.01 -9.26 -21.86
N GLY A 228 -17.69 -9.39 -21.81
CA GLY A 228 -16.98 -10.55 -22.34
C GLY A 228 -17.33 -11.85 -21.59
N ASN A 229 -17.00 -13.00 -22.19
CA ASN A 229 -17.16 -14.28 -21.49
C ASN A 229 -16.23 -14.34 -20.27
N ASN A 230 -16.73 -14.85 -19.14
CA ASN A 230 -16.00 -14.87 -17.86
C ASN A 230 -15.50 -13.49 -17.37
N LYS A 231 -16.17 -12.41 -17.77
CA LYS A 231 -15.88 -11.05 -17.30
C LYS A 231 -16.90 -10.59 -16.27
N TYR A 232 -16.53 -9.54 -15.54
CA TYR A 232 -17.29 -8.96 -14.43
C TYR A 232 -17.72 -7.54 -14.78
N GLY A 233 -18.95 -7.19 -14.40
CA GLY A 233 -19.46 -5.82 -14.36
C GLY A 233 -19.28 -5.25 -12.96
N VAL A 234 -18.99 -3.95 -12.90
CA VAL A 234 -18.91 -3.17 -11.67
C VAL A 234 -20.09 -2.21 -11.65
N HIS A 235 -20.69 -1.99 -10.49
CA HIS A 235 -21.86 -1.14 -10.32
C HIS A 235 -21.68 -0.28 -9.07
N TRP A 236 -21.80 1.03 -9.24
CA TRP A 236 -21.55 2.01 -8.19
C TRP A 236 -22.87 2.48 -7.62
N VAL A 237 -23.08 2.25 -6.33
CA VAL A 237 -24.34 2.54 -5.66
C VAL A 237 -24.20 3.84 -4.88
N TYR A 238 -25.10 4.78 -5.18
CA TYR A 238 -25.23 6.07 -4.55
C TYR A 238 -26.57 6.15 -3.81
N LEU A 239 -26.56 6.79 -2.66
CA LEU A 239 -27.73 7.12 -1.87
C LEU A 239 -27.91 8.63 -1.87
N GLU A 240 -29.10 9.10 -2.20
CA GLU A 240 -29.41 10.51 -2.20
C GLU A 240 -29.99 10.98 -0.86
N THR A 241 -29.95 12.29 -0.63
CA THR A 241 -30.45 12.91 0.60
C THR A 241 -31.96 12.77 0.81
N ASP A 242 -32.71 12.37 -0.22
CA ASP A 242 -34.16 12.21 -0.23
C ASP A 242 -34.60 10.74 -0.29
N ASP A 243 -33.72 9.82 0.14
CA ASP A 243 -33.91 8.37 0.22
C ASP A 243 -33.90 7.61 -1.11
N HIS A 244 -33.69 8.28 -2.26
CA HIS A 244 -33.52 7.58 -3.53
C HIS A 244 -32.17 6.88 -3.63
N VAL A 245 -32.18 5.72 -4.30
CA VAL A 245 -30.97 4.95 -4.57
C VAL A 245 -30.71 4.96 -6.07
N GLU A 246 -29.47 5.29 -6.41
CA GLU A 246 -29.02 5.46 -7.77
C GLU A 246 -27.83 4.54 -8.05
N VAL A 247 -27.83 3.88 -9.21
CA VAL A 247 -26.77 2.95 -9.59
C VAL A 247 -26.15 3.39 -10.91
N VAL A 248 -24.84 3.60 -10.91
CA VAL A 248 -24.09 3.96 -12.12
C VAL A 248 -23.36 2.72 -12.66
N TYR A 249 -23.49 2.46 -13.96
CA TYR A 249 -22.75 1.38 -14.63
C TYR A 249 -21.24 1.60 -14.56
N GLY A 250 -20.50 0.52 -14.33
CA GLY A 250 -19.07 0.46 -14.51
C GLY A 250 -18.68 0.62 -15.97
N GLN A 251 -17.47 1.16 -16.19
CA GLN A 251 -17.04 1.66 -17.49
C GLN A 251 -16.23 0.66 -18.33
N GLY A 252 -16.27 -0.63 -17.97
CA GLY A 252 -15.44 -1.64 -18.62
C GLY A 252 -15.93 -3.06 -18.42
N SER A 253 -15.33 -3.98 -19.18
CA SER A 253 -15.52 -5.42 -19.04
C SER A 253 -14.27 -6.04 -18.42
N TYR A 254 -14.34 -6.35 -17.12
CA TYR A 254 -13.16 -6.57 -16.28
C TYR A 254 -12.87 -8.06 -16.01
N THR A 255 -11.61 -8.42 -15.78
CA THR A 255 -11.28 -9.60 -14.94
C THR A 255 -11.70 -9.33 -13.48
N LEU A 256 -11.69 -10.34 -12.61
CA LEU A 256 -12.05 -10.13 -11.20
C LEU A 256 -11.15 -9.09 -10.53
N SER A 257 -9.83 -9.26 -10.61
CA SER A 257 -8.88 -8.29 -10.04
C SER A 257 -9.04 -6.89 -10.62
N GLN A 258 -9.29 -6.75 -11.94
CA GLN A 258 -9.56 -5.43 -12.52
C GLN A 258 -10.86 -4.81 -12.01
N ALA A 259 -11.86 -5.62 -11.66
CA ALA A 259 -13.13 -5.15 -11.10
C ALA A 259 -12.97 -4.72 -9.63
N GLU A 260 -12.13 -5.44 -8.88
CA GLU A 260 -11.75 -5.11 -7.50
C GLU A 260 -11.00 -3.76 -7.45
N ASP A 261 -10.07 -3.54 -8.38
CA ASP A 261 -9.27 -2.30 -8.46
C ASP A 261 -10.00 -1.12 -9.11
N ALA A 262 -11.14 -1.36 -9.77
CA ALA A 262 -11.90 -0.31 -10.44
C ALA A 262 -12.29 0.81 -9.45
N GLN A 263 -12.14 2.07 -9.89
CA GLN A 263 -12.51 3.26 -9.12
C GLN A 263 -13.85 3.83 -9.60
N ALA A 264 -14.52 4.58 -8.73
CA ALA A 264 -15.76 5.24 -9.08
C ALA A 264 -15.56 6.18 -10.29
N PRO A 265 -16.52 6.25 -11.24
CA PRO A 265 -16.46 7.15 -12.38
C PRO A 265 -16.18 8.59 -11.97
N ALA A 266 -15.27 9.26 -12.67
CA ALA A 266 -14.96 10.68 -12.41
C ALA A 266 -16.13 11.62 -12.73
N GLY A 267 -17.00 11.22 -13.66
CA GLY A 267 -18.25 11.89 -13.96
C GLY A 267 -19.43 11.05 -13.48
N VAL A 268 -20.44 11.72 -12.92
CA VAL A 268 -21.73 11.15 -12.52
C VAL A 268 -22.86 12.06 -13.03
N PRO A 269 -24.12 11.58 -13.10
CA PRO A 269 -25.28 12.43 -13.34
C PRO A 269 -25.31 13.65 -12.41
N GLU A 270 -25.84 14.78 -12.90
CA GLU A 270 -25.86 16.05 -12.16
C GLU A 270 -26.63 15.93 -10.84
N GLN A 271 -27.70 15.13 -10.81
CA GLN A 271 -28.45 14.83 -9.59
C GLN A 271 -27.54 14.18 -8.54
N ILE A 272 -26.87 13.09 -8.90
CA ILE A 272 -25.90 12.39 -8.04
C ILE A 272 -24.74 13.32 -7.64
N ALA A 273 -24.30 14.24 -8.51
CA ALA A 273 -23.25 15.20 -8.18
C ALA A 273 -23.67 16.20 -7.08
N ILE A 274 -24.96 16.49 -6.96
CA ILE A 274 -25.51 17.46 -6.00
C ILE A 274 -25.95 16.79 -4.70
N SER A 275 -26.65 15.64 -4.79
CA SER A 275 -27.30 14.96 -3.65
C SER A 275 -26.75 13.56 -3.35
N GLY A 276 -25.89 13.01 -4.19
CA GLY A 276 -25.47 11.62 -4.12
C GLY A 276 -24.30 11.36 -3.18
N ILE A 277 -24.46 10.34 -2.34
CA ILE A 277 -23.44 9.82 -1.43
C ILE A 277 -23.04 8.42 -1.93
N LEU A 278 -21.77 8.21 -2.26
CA LEU A 278 -21.30 6.87 -2.63
C LEU A 278 -21.36 5.94 -1.40
N VAL A 279 -22.19 4.89 -1.47
CA VAL A 279 -22.41 3.95 -0.35
C VAL A 279 -21.79 2.58 -0.59
N GLY A 280 -21.55 2.19 -1.85
CA GLY A 280 -20.93 0.91 -2.15
C GLY A 280 -20.61 0.62 -3.61
N LYS A 281 -19.92 -0.51 -3.79
CA LYS A 281 -19.52 -1.10 -5.07
C LYS A 281 -20.00 -2.54 -5.12
N ILE A 282 -20.70 -2.91 -6.19
CA ILE A 282 -21.15 -4.28 -6.44
C ILE A 282 -20.40 -4.83 -7.65
N ILE A 283 -19.86 -6.04 -7.51
CA ILE A 283 -19.19 -6.78 -8.59
C ILE A 283 -19.99 -8.04 -8.89
N ILE A 284 -20.36 -8.23 -10.16
CA ILE A 284 -21.11 -9.41 -10.60
C ILE A 284 -20.52 -9.99 -11.89
N LYS A 285 -20.37 -11.32 -11.94
CA LYS A 285 -19.94 -12.03 -13.13
C LYS A 285 -21.04 -12.05 -14.20
N LYS A 286 -20.65 -12.02 -15.47
CA LYS A 286 -21.58 -12.14 -16.60
C LYS A 286 -22.56 -13.31 -16.40
N SER A 287 -23.86 -13.01 -16.50
CA SER A 287 -24.97 -13.98 -16.37
C SER A 287 -25.07 -14.70 -15.02
N ALA A 288 -24.37 -14.26 -13.97
CA ALA A 288 -24.49 -14.84 -12.63
C ALA A 288 -25.81 -14.42 -11.95
N ALA A 289 -26.27 -15.27 -11.03
CA ALA A 289 -27.44 -15.04 -10.20
C ALA A 289 -27.10 -14.39 -8.83
N ALA A 290 -25.83 -14.46 -8.42
CA ALA A 290 -25.34 -13.90 -7.16
C ALA A 290 -24.18 -12.94 -7.42
N PHE A 291 -24.01 -11.97 -6.52
CA PHE A 291 -22.86 -11.08 -6.54
C PHE A 291 -21.58 -11.85 -6.26
N THR A 292 -20.52 -11.49 -6.96
CA THR A 292 -19.18 -11.98 -6.64
C THR A 292 -18.64 -11.25 -5.43
N GLN A 293 -18.86 -9.94 -5.35
CA GLN A 293 -18.47 -9.13 -4.21
C GLN A 293 -19.41 -7.94 -4.04
N ILE A 294 -19.57 -7.51 -2.80
CA ILE A 294 -20.28 -6.29 -2.43
C ILE A 294 -19.47 -5.59 -1.34
N GLU A 295 -19.10 -4.34 -1.60
CA GLU A 295 -18.23 -3.53 -0.75
C GLU A 295 -18.95 -2.26 -0.33
N SER A 296 -18.83 -1.89 0.94
CA SER A 296 -19.31 -0.58 1.41
C SER A 296 -18.22 0.47 1.28
N ALA A 297 -18.57 1.65 0.77
CA ALA A 297 -17.66 2.79 0.67
C ALA A 297 -17.21 3.33 2.03
N PHE A 298 -17.90 2.95 3.11
CA PHE A 298 -17.60 3.39 4.47
C PHE A 298 -16.82 2.34 5.29
N GLN A 299 -16.28 1.31 4.64
CA GLN A 299 -15.55 0.27 5.34
C GLN A 299 -14.40 0.86 6.16
N ILE A 300 -14.40 0.54 7.45
CA ILE A 300 -13.23 0.70 8.31
C ILE A 300 -12.22 -0.33 7.78
N GLN A 301 -11.23 0.15 7.03
CA GLN A 301 -10.14 -0.66 6.52
C GLN A 301 -9.40 -1.30 7.70
N PHE A 302 -9.66 -2.58 7.98
CA PHE A 302 -8.65 -3.47 8.54
C PHE A 302 -8.11 -4.30 7.39
N SER A 303 -7.23 -3.68 6.59
CA SER A 303 -6.53 -4.40 5.54
C SER A 303 -5.34 -5.14 6.15
N GLY A 304 -5.35 -6.43 5.91
CA GLY A 304 -4.37 -7.39 6.37
C GLY A 304 -5.04 -8.76 6.48
N SER A 305 -5.51 -9.31 5.35
CA SER A 305 -5.49 -10.77 5.25
C SER A 305 -4.01 -11.14 5.27
N LEU A 306 -3.47 -11.29 6.49
CA LEU A 306 -2.22 -11.98 6.70
C LEU A 306 -2.44 -13.35 6.08
N VAL A 307 -1.68 -13.63 5.03
CA VAL A 307 -1.48 -14.99 4.54
C VAL A 307 -1.03 -15.80 5.76
N THR A 308 -1.96 -16.51 6.39
CA THR A 308 -1.74 -17.29 7.63
C THR A 308 -1.06 -18.62 7.30
N SER A 309 -1.14 -19.03 6.04
CA SER A 309 -0.49 -20.19 5.47
C SER A 309 0.36 -19.77 4.27
N HIS A 310 1.64 -20.10 4.26
CA HIS A 310 2.54 -19.78 3.15
C HIS A 310 2.04 -20.32 1.79
N GLY A 311 1.12 -21.28 1.79
CA GLY A 311 0.47 -21.80 0.57
C GLY A 311 -0.44 -20.82 -0.16
N ASP A 312 -0.86 -19.71 0.46
CA ASP A 312 -1.82 -18.76 -0.13
C ASP A 312 -1.13 -17.58 -0.86
N LEU A 313 0.21 -17.63 -1.01
CA LEU A 313 0.96 -16.67 -1.80
C LEU A 313 0.76 -16.91 -3.30
N VAL A 314 0.33 -15.88 -4.01
CA VAL A 314 0.40 -15.84 -5.48
C VAL A 314 1.88 -15.98 -5.88
N ASP A 315 2.12 -16.77 -6.92
CA ASP A 315 3.47 -17.04 -7.44
C ASP A 315 4.41 -17.79 -6.46
N LEU A 316 3.88 -18.49 -5.45
CA LEU A 316 4.67 -19.38 -4.59
C LEU A 316 5.50 -20.42 -5.37
N SER A 317 4.95 -20.90 -6.49
CA SER A 317 5.62 -21.84 -7.38
C SER A 317 6.44 -21.16 -8.48
N ALA A 318 6.50 -19.83 -8.50
CA ALA A 318 7.35 -19.13 -9.45
C ALA A 318 8.80 -19.36 -9.02
N ASP A 319 9.61 -19.77 -9.99
CA ASP A 319 11.03 -20.03 -9.79
C ASP A 319 11.87 -18.76 -10.03
N ASP A 320 11.42 -17.64 -9.49
CA ASP A 320 12.05 -16.32 -9.65
C ASP A 320 13.19 -16.08 -8.65
N HIS A 321 13.40 -17.00 -7.71
CA HIS A 321 14.46 -16.97 -6.70
C HIS A 321 15.46 -18.12 -6.92
N THR A 322 16.41 -17.91 -7.83
CA THR A 322 17.42 -18.90 -8.26
C THR A 322 18.48 -19.27 -7.20
N GLN A 323 18.34 -18.79 -5.97
CA GLN A 323 19.31 -18.97 -4.88
C GLN A 323 19.26 -20.37 -4.24
N TYR A 324 18.18 -21.14 -4.46
CA TYR A 324 17.98 -22.44 -3.82
C TYR A 324 17.72 -23.55 -4.84
N LEU A 325 18.07 -24.78 -4.44
CA LEU A 325 17.68 -26.00 -5.13
C LEU A 325 16.16 -26.24 -4.98
N LEU A 326 15.54 -26.69 -6.06
CA LEU A 326 14.13 -27.08 -6.04
C LEU A 326 13.96 -28.44 -5.37
N ALA A 327 12.89 -28.59 -4.58
CA ALA A 327 12.56 -29.86 -3.93
C ALA A 327 12.25 -30.99 -4.93
N ASP A 328 11.88 -30.64 -6.17
CA ASP A 328 11.65 -31.58 -7.26
C ASP A 328 12.93 -32.08 -7.95
N GLY A 329 14.09 -31.51 -7.61
CA GLY A 329 15.39 -31.89 -8.13
C GLY A 329 15.63 -31.54 -9.60
N THR A 330 14.78 -30.71 -10.23
CA THR A 330 14.90 -30.37 -11.65
C THR A 330 15.98 -29.32 -11.94
N ARG A 331 16.43 -28.58 -10.92
CA ARG A 331 17.48 -27.56 -11.07
C ARG A 331 18.85 -28.23 -11.17
N ALA A 332 19.54 -28.00 -12.30
CA ALA A 332 20.95 -28.35 -12.45
C ALA A 332 21.84 -27.52 -11.50
N LEU A 333 22.81 -28.17 -10.87
CA LEU A 333 23.89 -27.50 -10.15
C LEU A 333 24.99 -27.14 -11.15
N ASP A 334 25.10 -25.86 -11.48
CA ASP A 334 26.18 -25.32 -12.31
C ASP A 334 27.22 -24.67 -11.39
N GLY A 335 28.20 -25.46 -10.93
CA GLY A 335 29.24 -25.02 -10.01
C GLY A 335 29.81 -26.13 -9.13
N ASP A 336 30.80 -25.78 -8.31
CA ASP A 336 31.43 -26.69 -7.36
C ASP A 336 30.51 -26.93 -6.14
N LEU A 337 30.34 -28.20 -5.77
CA LEU A 337 29.57 -28.61 -4.60
C LEU A 337 30.53 -29.01 -3.48
N ASP A 338 30.63 -28.17 -2.45
CA ASP A 338 31.44 -28.44 -1.25
C ASP A 338 30.55 -28.91 -0.09
N PHE A 339 30.85 -30.08 0.46
CA PHE A 339 30.13 -30.68 1.58
C PHE A 339 30.97 -30.64 2.85
N THR A 340 30.52 -29.94 3.88
CA THR A 340 31.25 -29.80 5.16
C THR A 340 31.03 -30.96 6.14
N GLY A 341 30.31 -32.02 5.73
CA GLY A 341 30.02 -33.20 6.56
C GLY A 341 29.70 -34.45 5.74
N PRO A 342 29.50 -35.61 6.38
CA PRO A 342 29.25 -36.87 5.69
C PRO A 342 28.01 -36.80 4.80
N GLN A 343 28.12 -37.27 3.57
CA GLN A 343 27.01 -37.30 2.61
C GLN A 343 26.73 -38.73 2.15
N ALA A 344 25.44 -39.01 1.92
CA ALA A 344 24.99 -40.21 1.24
C ALA A 344 24.33 -39.79 -0.08
N ILE A 345 24.92 -40.17 -1.21
CA ILE A 345 24.32 -39.97 -2.54
C ILE A 345 23.60 -41.26 -2.91
N THR A 346 22.27 -41.22 -2.89
CA THR A 346 21.42 -42.37 -3.25
C THR A 346 20.70 -42.08 -4.56
N THR A 347 20.79 -43.00 -5.53
CA THR A 347 19.97 -42.94 -6.75
C THR A 347 18.76 -43.84 -6.58
N THR A 348 17.55 -43.27 -6.65
CA THR A 348 16.29 -44.04 -6.55
C THR A 348 15.83 -44.61 -7.90
N SER A 349 16.40 -44.08 -8.99
CA SER A 349 16.24 -44.57 -10.36
C SER A 349 17.57 -44.41 -11.10
N GLY A 350 18.10 -45.49 -11.67
CA GLY A 350 19.34 -45.48 -12.44
C GLY A 350 20.63 -45.56 -11.62
N ALA A 351 21.75 -45.57 -12.34
CA ALA A 351 23.10 -45.63 -11.77
C ALA A 351 23.65 -44.23 -11.47
N LEU A 352 24.43 -44.11 -10.39
CA LEU A 352 25.29 -42.94 -10.19
C LEU A 352 26.38 -42.96 -11.26
N THR A 353 26.34 -41.99 -12.16
CA THR A 353 27.35 -41.84 -13.22
C THR A 353 28.20 -40.62 -12.93
N LEU A 354 29.51 -40.81 -12.82
CA LEU A 354 30.48 -39.72 -12.67
C LEU A 354 31.23 -39.56 -14.01
N THR A 355 31.00 -38.45 -14.69
CA THR A 355 31.65 -38.12 -15.98
C THR A 355 32.45 -36.83 -15.85
N PRO A 356 33.52 -36.81 -15.04
CA PRO A 356 34.34 -35.62 -14.88
C PRO A 356 35.11 -35.29 -16.18
N ALA A 357 35.42 -34.01 -16.38
CA ALA A 357 36.33 -33.58 -17.44
C ALA A 357 37.81 -33.93 -17.15
N THR A 358 38.11 -34.30 -15.90
CA THR A 358 39.44 -34.68 -15.39
C THR A 358 39.31 -35.88 -14.45
N ASP A 359 40.31 -36.20 -13.63
CA ASP A 359 40.30 -37.40 -12.77
C ASP A 359 39.28 -37.30 -11.62
N VAL A 360 38.68 -38.45 -11.26
CA VAL A 360 38.01 -38.59 -9.96
C VAL A 360 39.07 -38.89 -8.91
N LEU A 361 39.26 -37.96 -7.98
CA LEU A 361 40.19 -38.12 -6.87
C LEU A 361 39.45 -38.53 -5.60
N ILE A 362 39.93 -39.57 -4.93
CA ILE A 362 39.52 -39.95 -3.57
C ILE A 362 40.74 -39.67 -2.70
N SER A 363 40.72 -38.58 -1.95
CA SER A 363 41.86 -38.05 -1.20
C SER A 363 41.86 -38.46 0.28
N ASP A 364 43.05 -38.37 0.89
CA ASP A 364 43.32 -38.45 2.34
C ASP A 364 42.85 -39.72 3.07
N GLY A 365 43.60 -40.82 2.94
CA GLY A 365 43.55 -41.95 3.88
C GLY A 365 42.19 -42.68 4.01
N LYS A 366 41.19 -42.30 3.19
CA LYS A 366 39.88 -42.94 3.10
C LYS A 366 39.83 -43.70 1.79
N GLY A 367 40.02 -45.02 1.87
CA GLY A 367 39.91 -45.91 0.71
C GLY A 367 38.52 -45.94 0.06
N LEU A 368 38.48 -46.29 -1.22
CA LEU A 368 37.29 -46.67 -1.97
C LEU A 368 36.85 -48.09 -1.60
N VAL A 369 35.62 -48.23 -1.11
CA VAL A 369 34.96 -49.54 -0.94
C VAL A 369 33.86 -49.68 -1.98
N VAL A 370 33.91 -50.77 -2.73
CA VAL A 370 32.87 -51.16 -3.69
C VAL A 370 32.16 -52.37 -3.13
N GLY A 371 30.83 -52.30 -3.04
CA GLY A 371 29.96 -53.45 -2.70
C GLY A 371 29.71 -53.69 -1.20
N HIS A 372 30.29 -52.89 -0.29
CA HIS A 372 30.10 -53.04 1.16
C HIS A 372 30.13 -51.68 1.90
N THR A 373 29.59 -51.61 3.13
CA THR A 373 29.43 -50.36 3.90
C THR A 373 30.62 -50.02 4.80
N SER A 374 31.65 -50.85 4.82
CA SER A 374 32.82 -50.69 5.70
C SER A 374 34.06 -51.33 5.08
N GLN A 375 35.21 -50.69 5.30
CA GLN A 375 36.53 -51.24 4.99
C GLN A 375 36.89 -52.36 5.96
N ILE A 376 37.61 -53.36 5.48
CA ILE A 376 38.19 -54.43 6.28
C ILE A 376 39.71 -54.31 6.36
N THR A 377 40.29 -54.79 7.45
CA THR A 377 41.74 -54.90 7.63
C THR A 377 42.16 -56.32 7.31
N ILE A 378 43.11 -56.49 6.38
CA ILE A 378 43.65 -57.78 5.96
C ILE A 378 45.12 -57.82 6.38
N LEU A 379 45.48 -58.77 7.26
CA LEU A 379 46.85 -58.95 7.77
C LEU A 379 47.48 -57.62 8.27
N ASP A 380 46.75 -56.92 9.13
CA ASP A 380 47.10 -55.62 9.74
C ASP A 380 47.17 -54.42 8.77
N ARG A 381 46.62 -54.55 7.56
CA ARG A 381 46.58 -53.47 6.56
C ARG A 381 45.15 -53.21 6.11
N THR A 382 44.71 -51.95 6.21
CA THR A 382 43.48 -51.48 5.56
C THR A 382 43.86 -50.96 4.17
N THR A 383 43.39 -51.62 3.12
CA THR A 383 43.72 -51.22 1.74
C THR A 383 42.85 -50.07 1.27
N GLU A 384 43.42 -49.19 0.45
CA GLU A 384 42.74 -48.02 -0.12
C GLU A 384 41.73 -48.37 -1.22
N LEU A 385 41.84 -49.56 -1.82
CA LEU A 385 40.83 -50.09 -2.72
C LEU A 385 40.36 -51.44 -2.19
N GLN A 386 39.06 -51.58 -2.04
CA GLN A 386 38.43 -52.82 -1.59
C GLN A 386 37.21 -53.11 -2.44
N VAL A 387 37.17 -54.33 -2.99
CA VAL A 387 35.98 -54.88 -3.63
C VAL A 387 35.49 -55.99 -2.72
N LEU A 388 34.36 -55.76 -2.06
CA LEU A 388 33.84 -56.61 -1.02
C LEU A 388 32.42 -57.03 -1.39
N GLY A 389 32.18 -58.33 -1.39
CA GLY A 389 30.86 -58.91 -1.63
C GLY A 389 30.44 -59.81 -0.48
N THR A 390 29.13 -59.95 -0.31
CA THR A 390 28.55 -60.87 0.69
C THR A 390 27.99 -62.14 0.06
N LEU A 391 27.82 -62.14 -1.27
CA LEU A 391 27.35 -63.28 -2.07
C LEU A 391 28.31 -63.56 -3.23
N ALA A 392 28.20 -64.75 -3.84
CA ALA A 392 29.10 -65.17 -4.92
C ALA A 392 29.15 -64.18 -6.11
N ASN A 393 28.02 -63.55 -6.44
CA ASN A 393 27.95 -62.55 -7.51
C ASN A 393 28.64 -61.24 -7.11
N ASP A 394 28.53 -60.85 -5.85
CA ASP A 394 29.05 -59.58 -5.32
C ASP A 394 30.53 -59.67 -4.96
N ALA A 395 31.06 -60.89 -4.79
CA ALA A 395 32.44 -61.16 -4.35
C ALA A 395 33.41 -61.45 -5.52
N SER A 396 33.06 -61.03 -6.74
CA SER A 396 33.88 -61.23 -7.92
C SER A 396 34.56 -59.92 -8.35
N TYR A 397 35.82 -60.01 -8.78
CA TYR A 397 36.56 -58.91 -9.39
C TYR A 397 37.10 -59.36 -10.74
N GLY A 398 36.78 -58.59 -11.78
CA GLY A 398 37.30 -58.80 -13.13
C GLY A 398 38.11 -57.59 -13.57
N ALA A 399 39.34 -57.83 -14.01
CA ALA A 399 40.12 -56.87 -14.79
C ALA A 399 40.25 -57.42 -16.21
N ALA A 400 39.78 -56.68 -17.20
CA ALA A 400 39.88 -57.05 -18.60
C ALA A 400 40.20 -55.81 -19.43
N ASP A 401 41.07 -55.98 -20.42
CA ASP A 401 41.46 -54.94 -21.35
C ASP A 401 41.27 -55.47 -22.77
N PHE A 402 40.71 -54.63 -23.64
CA PHE A 402 40.35 -54.96 -25.00
C PHE A 402 40.76 -53.79 -25.90
N SER A 403 41.66 -54.04 -26.86
CA SER A 403 42.04 -53.05 -27.87
C SER A 403 41.98 -53.67 -29.26
N ASN A 404 41.38 -52.94 -30.21
CA ASN A 404 41.28 -53.33 -31.61
C ASN A 404 42.06 -52.39 -32.56
N SER A 405 42.77 -51.40 -32.01
CA SER A 405 43.35 -50.29 -32.79
C SER A 405 44.70 -49.79 -32.31
N ASP A 406 45.23 -50.27 -31.18
CA ASP A 406 46.59 -49.94 -30.73
C ASP A 406 47.61 -50.96 -31.25
N THR A 407 48.69 -50.46 -31.86
CA THR A 407 49.86 -51.25 -32.27
C THR A 407 50.60 -51.92 -31.10
N GLY A 408 50.45 -51.42 -29.87
CA GLY A 408 51.05 -51.99 -28.66
C GLY A 408 50.25 -53.10 -27.97
N GLY A 409 48.96 -53.24 -28.29
CA GLY A 409 48.05 -54.18 -27.62
C GLY A 409 47.65 -53.79 -26.19
N PRO A 410 46.56 -54.40 -25.67
CA PRO A 410 46.07 -54.13 -24.31
C PRO A 410 47.08 -54.64 -23.25
N HIS A 411 47.29 -53.88 -22.17
CA HIS A 411 48.22 -54.23 -21.10
C HIS A 411 47.71 -53.84 -19.72
N ILE A 412 47.69 -54.81 -18.80
CA ILE A 412 47.47 -54.56 -17.37
C ILE A 412 48.84 -54.42 -16.70
N VAL A 413 49.14 -53.23 -16.20
CA VAL A 413 50.40 -52.94 -15.51
C VAL A 413 50.16 -52.90 -14.01
N LEU A 414 50.81 -53.82 -13.31
CA LEU A 414 50.92 -53.79 -11.85
C LEU A 414 52.35 -53.40 -11.51
N ALA A 415 52.52 -52.28 -10.82
CA ALA A 415 53.83 -51.75 -10.49
C ALA A 415 54.01 -51.68 -8.97
N LYS A 416 55.21 -52.06 -8.52
CA LYS A 416 55.63 -52.00 -7.11
C LYS A 416 57.04 -51.45 -7.06
N GLY A 417 57.30 -50.51 -6.16
CA GLY A 417 58.62 -49.88 -6.01
C GLY A 417 58.82 -49.27 -4.64
N ALA A 418 60.08 -49.02 -4.26
CA ALA A 418 60.47 -48.41 -2.98
C ALA A 418 60.76 -46.90 -3.11
N GLY A 419 60.26 -46.26 -4.18
CA GLY A 419 60.56 -44.87 -4.47
C GLY A 419 59.94 -43.94 -3.43
N GLY A 420 60.70 -42.97 -2.94
CA GLY A 420 60.20 -41.95 -1.99
C GLY A 420 59.23 -40.93 -2.62
N THR A 421 58.93 -41.07 -3.91
CA THR A 421 58.01 -40.21 -4.66
C THR A 421 57.12 -41.07 -5.55
N ILE A 422 55.81 -40.79 -5.51
CA ILE A 422 54.81 -41.43 -6.38
C ILE A 422 55.26 -41.27 -7.85
N GLY A 423 55.23 -42.37 -8.61
CA GLY A 423 55.69 -42.41 -10.01
C GLY A 423 57.14 -42.84 -10.22
N THR A 424 57.90 -43.16 -9.15
CA THR A 424 59.26 -43.71 -9.25
C THR A 424 59.33 -45.20 -8.88
N PHE A 425 59.98 -46.00 -9.73
CA PHE A 425 60.11 -47.46 -9.54
C PHE A 425 61.57 -47.83 -9.27
N THR A 426 61.96 -47.88 -7.99
CA THR A 426 63.31 -48.31 -7.55
C THR A 426 63.39 -49.82 -7.27
N ALA A 427 64.59 -50.34 -7.00
CA ALA A 427 64.84 -51.78 -6.87
C ALA A 427 63.93 -52.47 -5.84
N ILE A 428 63.24 -53.52 -6.31
CA ILE A 428 62.43 -54.43 -5.49
C ILE A 428 63.39 -55.39 -4.76
N THR A 429 63.15 -55.63 -3.47
CA THR A 429 63.98 -56.54 -2.67
C THR A 429 63.34 -57.92 -2.52
N THR A 430 64.16 -58.96 -2.31
CA THR A 430 63.70 -60.32 -2.06
C THR A 430 62.80 -60.36 -0.82
N GLY A 431 61.61 -60.94 -0.94
CA GLY A 431 60.60 -61.01 0.13
C GLY A 431 59.39 -60.10 -0.06
N TRP A 432 59.37 -59.26 -1.10
CA TRP A 432 58.22 -58.40 -1.42
C TRP A 432 57.13 -59.18 -2.18
N THR A 433 55.90 -59.16 -1.66
CA THR A 433 54.72 -59.78 -2.29
C THR A 433 53.97 -58.79 -3.17
N LEU A 434 53.56 -59.24 -4.37
CA LEU A 434 52.65 -58.53 -5.28
C LEU A 434 51.18 -58.82 -4.96
N GLY A 435 50.91 -60.00 -4.37
CA GLY A 435 49.61 -60.42 -3.87
C GLY A 435 49.78 -61.51 -2.81
N GLN A 436 48.79 -61.67 -1.94
CA GLN A 436 48.77 -62.66 -0.87
C GLN A 436 47.34 -63.11 -0.60
N ILE A 437 47.15 -64.38 -0.25
CA ILE A 437 45.88 -64.93 0.21
C ILE A 437 45.96 -64.96 1.74
N GLY A 438 44.99 -64.32 2.40
CA GLY A 438 44.90 -64.19 3.85
C GLY A 438 44.10 -65.31 4.50
#